data_AF-A0A2D6FZV2-F1
#
_entry.id   AF-A0A2D6FZV2-F1
#
_cell.length_a   1.000
_cell.length_b   1.000
_cell.length_c   1.000
_cell.angle_alpha   90.00
_cell.angle_beta   90.00
_cell.angle_gamma   90.00
#
_symmetry.space_group_name_H-M   'P 1'
#
loop_
_entity.id
_entity.type
_entity.pdbx_description
1 polymer ?
#
loop_
_entity_poly.entity_id
_entity_poly.type
_entity_poly.pdbx_seq_one_letter_code
_entity_poly.pdbx_strand_id
1 'polypeptide(L)'
;MKTNIRSRTAKSVLLMTTIGLVAALILMPGPSHAAPEEIAKCDAPPRVGWWISSHRGIERMVAKRYDGDWKNYIKRWRQYAADMRDAYNNGQAAVVRSHGVRIEGEDLIAYIAKIEQRVDVLECLRDIQAAYGHSEISNLETAAAGNRKTPQTEPAFGKSSAAKRMTVSQAVREHLDVEVSARCEKNTVVFQVTNLGEQWPRLGEINVYRVSQRALVSKRRIRLANSQQATFLVRDAGNDAGGFGIWLAPSWFDRGFRYDATIRC
;
A
#
# COMPACT_ATOMS: atom_id res chain seq x y z
N MET A 1 -73.00 5.24 32.18
CA MET A 1 -74.26 6.02 32.24
C MET A 1 -74.12 7.04 33.37
N LYS A 2 -74.14 8.36 33.05
CA LYS A 2 -74.35 9.56 33.91
C LYS A 2 -73.34 9.80 35.08
N THR A 3 -72.37 10.74 34.97
CA THR A 3 -72.39 12.20 35.37
C THR A 3 -72.74 12.41 36.86
N ASN A 4 -72.07 13.22 37.72
CA ASN A 4 -71.33 14.47 37.53
C ASN A 4 -70.74 15.01 38.89
N ILE A 5 -69.90 16.08 38.82
CA ILE A 5 -69.76 17.22 39.80
C ILE A 5 -69.03 16.94 41.15
N ARG A 6 -68.09 17.74 41.72
CA ARG A 6 -67.61 19.13 41.56
C ARG A 6 -66.27 19.36 42.30
N SER A 7 -65.41 20.24 41.74
CA SER A 7 -64.59 21.30 42.39
C SER A 7 -63.52 20.93 43.45
N ARG A 8 -62.33 21.55 43.57
CA ARG A 8 -62.01 22.99 43.60
C ARG A 8 -60.46 23.15 43.57
N THR A 9 -59.99 24.11 42.78
CA THR A 9 -58.87 25.06 43.04
C THR A 9 -57.61 24.63 43.80
N ALA A 10 -56.43 24.77 43.18
CA ALA A 10 -55.44 25.78 43.59
C ALA A 10 -54.31 25.91 42.55
N LYS A 11 -53.94 27.15 42.28
CA LYS A 11 -52.86 27.60 41.40
C LYS A 11 -51.52 27.39 42.10
N SER A 12 -50.52 26.87 41.39
CA SER A 12 -49.11 27.17 41.65
C SER A 12 -48.35 27.21 40.33
N VAL A 13 -48.21 28.43 39.83
CA VAL A 13 -47.23 28.82 38.82
C VAL A 13 -45.94 29.13 39.57
N LEU A 14 -44.86 28.43 39.26
CA LEU A 14 -43.44 28.78 39.49
C LEU A 14 -42.63 27.55 39.04
N LEU A 15 -41.49 27.56 38.37
CA LEU A 15 -40.61 28.58 37.84
C LEU A 15 -39.77 27.83 36.77
N MET A 16 -39.52 28.45 35.61
CA MET A 16 -38.50 27.97 34.68
C MET A 16 -37.11 28.04 35.32
N THR A 17 -36.35 26.95 35.24
CA THR A 17 -34.88 27.00 35.21
C THR A 17 -34.33 25.86 34.37
N THR A 18 -33.81 26.23 33.21
CA THR A 18 -32.95 25.48 32.30
C THR A 18 -31.60 25.17 32.94
N ILE A 19 -31.15 23.92 32.88
CA ILE A 19 -29.72 23.57 33.00
C ILE A 19 -29.38 22.67 31.82
N GLY A 20 -28.69 23.26 30.83
CA GLY A 20 -28.11 22.53 29.71
C GLY A 20 -26.90 21.73 30.18
N LEU A 21 -26.89 20.44 29.89
CA LEU A 21 -25.74 19.58 30.08
C LEU A 21 -24.90 19.61 28.79
N VAL A 22 -23.86 20.43 28.76
CA VAL A 22 -22.84 20.40 27.70
C VAL A 22 -21.82 19.33 28.09
N ALA A 23 -21.90 18.16 27.46
CA ALA A 23 -20.88 17.14 27.56
C ALA A 23 -19.64 17.60 26.75
N ALA A 24 -18.60 18.05 27.44
CA ALA A 24 -17.32 18.38 26.84
C ALA A 24 -16.60 17.09 26.43
N LEU A 25 -16.56 16.83 25.12
CA LEU A 25 -15.77 15.76 24.51
C LEU A 25 -14.29 16.16 24.58
N ILE A 26 -13.55 15.61 25.54
CA ILE A 26 -12.09 15.78 25.64
C ILE A 26 -11.45 15.04 24.46
N LEU A 27 -11.12 15.77 23.40
CA LEU A 27 -10.22 15.28 22.35
C LEU A 27 -8.82 15.13 22.97
N MET A 28 -8.47 13.91 23.35
CA MET A 28 -7.06 13.57 23.58
C MET A 28 -6.33 13.62 22.23
N PRO A 29 -5.28 14.45 22.07
CA PRO A 29 -4.39 14.32 20.92
C PRO A 29 -3.70 12.97 21.02
N GLY A 30 -4.05 12.05 20.13
CA GLY A 30 -3.34 10.78 20.01
C GLY A 30 -1.86 11.01 19.66
N PRO A 31 -0.97 10.05 20.00
CA PRO A 31 0.44 10.16 19.67
C PRO A 31 0.60 10.34 18.16
N SER A 32 1.01 11.54 17.78
CA SER A 32 1.51 11.82 16.44
C SER A 32 2.84 11.11 16.33
N HIS A 33 2.83 9.91 15.76
CA HIS A 33 4.04 9.23 15.32
C HIS A 33 4.64 10.06 14.19
N ALA A 34 5.46 11.05 14.55
CA ALA A 34 6.43 11.59 13.63
C ALA A 34 7.31 10.41 13.21
N ALA A 35 7.43 10.17 11.90
CA ALA A 35 8.36 9.18 11.40
C ALA A 35 9.79 9.57 11.88
N PRO A 36 10.63 8.61 12.29
CA PRO A 36 11.98 8.90 12.75
C PRO A 36 12.74 9.76 11.73
N GLU A 37 13.38 10.82 12.22
CA GLU A 37 14.15 11.78 11.43
C GLU A 37 15.33 11.12 10.67
N GLU A 38 15.76 9.91 11.05
CA GLU A 38 16.85 9.18 10.39
C GLU A 38 16.51 8.54 9.05
N ILE A 39 15.24 8.31 8.71
CA ILE A 39 14.87 7.80 7.38
C ILE A 39 15.31 8.78 6.28
N ALA A 40 15.50 10.07 6.63
CA ALA A 40 16.05 11.10 5.77
C ALA A 40 17.54 10.92 5.42
N LYS A 41 18.27 9.99 6.07
CA LYS A 41 19.68 9.71 5.77
C LYS A 41 19.89 8.84 4.52
N CYS A 42 18.89 8.06 4.14
CA CYS A 42 18.95 7.27 2.91
C CYS A 42 18.57 8.13 1.70
N ASP A 43 19.21 7.87 0.56
CA ASP A 43 18.84 8.51 -0.70
C ASP A 43 17.36 8.30 -1.03
N ALA A 44 16.77 9.27 -1.72
CA ALA A 44 15.39 9.14 -2.16
C ALA A 44 15.24 7.93 -3.12
N PRO A 45 14.17 7.13 -3.03
CA PRO A 45 13.96 6.05 -3.97
C PRO A 45 13.82 6.60 -5.39
N PRO A 46 14.41 5.94 -6.39
CA PRO A 46 14.30 6.36 -7.78
C PRO A 46 12.84 6.45 -8.22
N ARG A 47 12.55 7.49 -9.01
CA ARG A 47 11.21 7.71 -9.58
C ARG A 47 11.04 6.91 -10.85
N VAL A 48 10.32 5.81 -10.73
CA VAL A 48 9.84 4.98 -11.84
C VAL A 48 8.34 4.88 -11.70
N GLY A 49 7.59 5.09 -12.79
CA GLY A 49 6.13 5.26 -12.75
C GLY A 49 5.34 4.09 -12.16
N TRP A 50 5.99 2.92 -12.03
CA TRP A 50 5.42 1.72 -11.45
C TRP A 50 6.09 1.25 -10.15
N TRP A 51 6.93 2.08 -9.53
CA TRP A 51 7.58 1.77 -8.25
C TRP A 51 7.04 2.63 -7.13
N ILE A 52 7.07 2.10 -5.91
CA ILE A 52 6.87 2.90 -4.71
C ILE A 52 8.05 3.87 -4.58
N SER A 53 7.77 5.17 -4.63
CA SER A 53 8.78 6.24 -4.69
C SER A 53 8.97 6.98 -3.36
N SER A 54 8.65 6.35 -2.22
CA SER A 54 8.84 6.94 -0.88
C SER A 54 9.34 5.89 0.12
N HIS A 55 10.21 6.29 1.05
CA HIS A 55 10.73 5.40 2.10
C HIS A 55 9.62 4.81 2.95
N ARG A 56 8.71 5.64 3.47
CA ARG A 56 7.55 5.17 4.26
C ARG A 56 6.65 4.21 3.49
N GLY A 57 6.52 4.36 2.17
CA GLY A 57 5.79 3.40 1.34
C GLY A 57 6.48 2.05 1.29
N ILE A 58 7.81 2.06 1.16
CA ILE A 58 8.66 0.87 1.17
C ILE A 58 8.61 0.17 2.52
N GLU A 59 8.79 0.88 3.64
CA GLU A 59 8.72 0.31 4.98
C GLU A 59 7.38 -0.37 5.25
N ARG A 60 6.27 0.32 4.92
CA ARG A 60 4.92 -0.27 5.03
C ARG A 60 4.78 -1.52 4.17
N MET A 61 5.39 -1.53 2.98
CA MET A 61 5.37 -2.68 2.07
C MET A 61 6.12 -3.87 2.67
N VAL A 62 7.34 -3.65 3.18
CA VAL A 62 8.15 -4.72 3.79
C VAL A 62 7.50 -5.24 5.07
N ALA A 63 7.04 -4.36 5.96
CA ALA A 63 6.36 -4.75 7.18
C ALA A 63 5.10 -5.59 6.91
N LYS A 64 4.30 -5.24 5.89
CA LYS A 64 3.02 -5.92 5.61
C LYS A 64 3.11 -7.16 4.71
N ARG A 65 4.06 -7.21 3.76
CA ARG A 65 4.15 -8.30 2.77
C ARG A 65 5.28 -9.28 3.00
N TYR A 66 6.30 -8.83 3.70
CA TYR A 66 7.48 -9.60 3.97
C TYR A 66 7.60 -9.86 5.48
N ASP A 67 6.59 -9.51 6.28
CA ASP A 67 6.63 -9.62 7.75
C ASP A 67 7.86 -8.94 8.37
N GLY A 68 8.29 -7.84 7.76
CA GLY A 68 9.52 -7.15 8.15
C GLY A 68 10.81 -7.79 7.62
N ASP A 69 10.74 -8.87 6.83
CA ASP A 69 11.88 -9.54 6.20
C ASP A 69 12.46 -8.69 5.05
N TRP A 70 13.22 -7.67 5.45
CA TRP A 70 14.01 -6.84 4.56
C TRP A 70 14.98 -7.65 3.71
N LYS A 71 15.55 -8.75 4.23
CA LYS A 71 16.52 -9.56 3.48
C LYS A 71 15.86 -10.21 2.28
N ASN A 72 14.69 -10.81 2.44
CA ASN A 72 13.93 -11.42 1.35
C ASN A 72 13.44 -10.35 0.35
N TYR A 73 12.95 -9.20 0.84
CA TYR A 73 12.56 -8.10 -0.05
C TYR A 73 13.72 -7.63 -0.93
N ILE A 74 14.88 -7.35 -0.33
CA ILE A 74 16.10 -6.92 -1.04
C ILE A 74 16.59 -8.02 -2.00
N LYS A 75 16.57 -9.29 -1.57
CA LYS A 75 16.95 -10.43 -2.43
C LYS A 75 16.17 -10.47 -3.73
N ARG A 76 14.85 -10.22 -3.68
CA ARG A 76 14.01 -10.19 -4.90
C ARG A 76 14.39 -9.05 -5.85
N TRP A 77 14.70 -7.87 -5.31
CA TRP A 77 15.16 -6.73 -6.13
C TRP A 77 16.53 -6.99 -6.76
N ARG A 78 17.45 -7.64 -6.03
CA ARG A 78 18.74 -8.08 -6.59
C ARG A 78 18.57 -9.12 -7.70
N GLN A 79 17.67 -10.09 -7.52
CA GLN A 79 17.36 -11.06 -8.58
C GLN A 79 16.76 -10.35 -9.81
N TYR A 80 15.85 -9.41 -9.60
CA TYR A 80 15.27 -8.62 -10.69
C TYR A 80 16.34 -7.82 -11.45
N ALA A 81 17.32 -7.22 -10.74
CA ALA A 81 18.47 -6.57 -11.39
C ALA A 81 19.31 -7.55 -12.23
N ALA A 82 19.55 -8.75 -11.71
CA ALA A 82 20.29 -9.80 -12.41
C ALA A 82 19.57 -10.23 -13.69
N ASP A 83 18.27 -10.52 -13.63
CA ASP A 83 17.47 -10.92 -14.80
C ASP A 83 17.49 -9.85 -15.90
N MET A 84 17.46 -8.56 -15.53
CA MET A 84 17.53 -7.43 -16.46
C MET A 84 18.93 -7.30 -17.09
N ARG A 85 19.99 -7.53 -16.29
CA ARG A 85 21.37 -7.54 -16.77
C ARG A 85 21.64 -8.72 -17.70
N ASP A 86 21.08 -9.89 -17.41
CA ASP A 86 21.16 -11.05 -18.29
C ASP A 86 20.49 -10.77 -19.64
N ALA A 87 19.30 -10.12 -19.63
CA ALA A 87 18.66 -9.67 -20.86
C ALA A 87 19.57 -8.73 -21.67
N TYR A 88 20.17 -7.72 -21.02
CA TYR A 88 21.09 -6.79 -21.67
C TYR A 88 22.32 -7.49 -22.26
N ASN A 89 22.99 -8.34 -21.47
CA ASN A 89 24.20 -9.07 -21.89
C ASN A 89 23.94 -10.01 -23.07
N ASN A 90 22.72 -10.53 -23.18
CA ASN A 90 22.29 -11.39 -24.28
C ASN A 90 21.78 -10.59 -25.50
N GLY A 91 21.87 -9.26 -25.49
CA GLY A 91 21.34 -8.40 -26.56
C GLY A 91 19.81 -8.44 -26.68
N GLN A 92 19.12 -8.84 -25.61
CA GLN A 92 17.67 -8.97 -25.56
C GLN A 92 17.04 -7.76 -24.88
N ALA A 93 15.79 -7.48 -25.24
CA ALA A 93 15.01 -6.55 -24.45
C ALA A 93 14.48 -7.21 -23.18
N ALA A 94 14.48 -6.45 -22.10
CA ALA A 94 13.78 -6.84 -20.90
C ALA A 94 12.31 -6.38 -20.97
N VAL A 95 11.41 -7.20 -20.44
CA VAL A 95 9.99 -6.90 -20.40
C VAL A 95 9.55 -6.76 -18.95
N VAL A 96 9.14 -5.54 -18.57
CA VAL A 96 8.43 -5.29 -17.33
C VAL A 96 6.98 -5.73 -17.52
N ARG A 97 6.74 -7.04 -17.32
CA ARG A 97 5.49 -7.71 -17.69
C ARG A 97 4.25 -7.03 -17.11
N SER A 98 4.28 -6.62 -15.84
CA SER A 98 3.15 -5.95 -15.17
C SER A 98 2.74 -4.61 -15.78
N HIS A 99 3.64 -3.94 -16.50
CA HIS A 99 3.38 -2.64 -17.13
C HIS A 99 3.40 -2.70 -18.65
N GLY A 100 3.65 -3.87 -19.25
CA GLY A 100 3.75 -4.05 -20.69
C GLY A 100 4.87 -3.20 -21.32
N VAL A 101 5.88 -2.83 -20.54
CA VAL A 101 7.00 -2.00 -21.00
C VAL A 101 8.12 -2.91 -21.46
N ARG A 102 8.54 -2.72 -22.71
CA ARG A 102 9.75 -3.33 -23.27
C ARG A 102 10.86 -2.29 -23.20
N ILE A 103 12.01 -2.68 -22.66
CA ILE A 103 13.17 -1.82 -22.44
C ILE A 103 14.39 -2.51 -23.05
N GLU A 104 15.18 -1.81 -23.86
CA GLU A 104 16.32 -2.38 -24.58
C GLU A 104 17.45 -1.35 -24.73
N GLY A 105 18.64 -1.82 -25.13
CA GLY A 105 19.79 -0.96 -25.39
C GLY A 105 20.14 -0.06 -24.19
N GLU A 106 20.39 1.22 -24.47
CA GLU A 106 20.76 2.22 -23.46
C GLU A 106 19.65 2.45 -22.42
N ASP A 107 18.38 2.36 -22.82
CA ASP A 107 17.26 2.48 -21.88
C ASP A 107 17.26 1.33 -20.86
N LEU A 108 17.71 0.14 -21.27
CA LEU A 108 17.81 -1.01 -20.37
C LEU A 108 18.95 -0.81 -19.37
N ILE A 109 20.09 -0.26 -19.80
CA ILE A 109 21.19 0.13 -18.91
C ILE A 109 20.70 1.17 -17.89
N ALA A 110 20.04 2.23 -18.35
CA ALA A 110 19.51 3.28 -17.49
C ALA A 110 18.46 2.75 -16.50
N TYR A 111 17.66 1.76 -16.92
CA TYR A 111 16.71 1.10 -16.05
C TYR A 111 17.39 0.20 -15.01
N ILE A 112 18.41 -0.58 -15.40
CA ILE A 112 19.22 -1.40 -14.47
C ILE A 112 19.85 -0.51 -13.40
N ALA A 113 20.41 0.64 -13.78
CA ALA A 113 21.00 1.60 -12.83
C ALA A 113 19.99 2.09 -11.79
N LYS A 114 18.73 2.33 -12.19
CA LYS A 114 17.65 2.68 -11.24
C LYS A 114 17.31 1.51 -10.32
N ILE A 115 17.35 0.26 -10.80
CA ILE A 115 17.09 -0.91 -9.96
C ILE A 115 18.20 -1.04 -8.91
N GLU A 116 19.46 -0.88 -9.30
CA GLU A 116 20.62 -0.93 -8.40
C GLU A 116 20.56 0.21 -7.36
N GLN A 117 20.29 1.44 -7.79
CA GLN A 117 20.07 2.56 -6.87
C GLN A 117 18.95 2.26 -5.87
N ARG A 118 17.87 1.61 -6.30
CA ARG A 118 16.80 1.21 -5.39
C ARG A 118 17.31 0.21 -4.37
N VAL A 119 18.07 -0.81 -4.78
CA VAL A 119 18.67 -1.80 -3.87
C VAL A 119 19.50 -1.11 -2.79
N ASP A 120 20.33 -0.13 -3.16
CA ASP A 120 21.14 0.64 -2.21
C ASP A 120 20.28 1.36 -1.16
N VAL A 121 19.20 2.02 -1.61
CA VAL A 121 18.23 2.66 -0.71
C VAL A 121 17.58 1.63 0.23
N LEU A 122 17.22 0.46 -0.27
CA LEU A 122 16.62 -0.60 0.56
C LEU A 122 17.59 -1.14 1.60
N GLU A 123 18.87 -1.26 1.27
CA GLU A 123 19.91 -1.69 2.20
C GLU A 123 20.15 -0.66 3.30
N CYS A 124 20.23 0.62 2.93
CA CYS A 124 20.31 1.71 3.90
C CYS A 124 19.11 1.70 4.86
N LEU A 125 17.88 1.57 4.35
CA LEU A 125 16.67 1.51 5.18
C LEU A 125 16.68 0.30 6.12
N ARG A 126 17.11 -0.87 5.64
CA ARG A 126 17.27 -2.08 6.47
C ARG A 126 18.24 -1.82 7.62
N ASP A 127 19.38 -1.21 7.35
CA ASP A 127 20.44 -1.01 8.34
C ASP A 127 20.01 -0.03 9.44
N ILE A 128 19.30 1.04 9.06
CA ILE A 128 18.65 1.96 10.01
C ILE A 128 17.64 1.20 10.88
N GLN A 129 16.77 0.38 10.27
CA GLN A 129 15.77 -0.39 11.02
C GLN A 129 16.41 -1.39 12.00
N ALA A 130 17.53 -2.02 11.61
CA ALA A 130 18.27 -2.91 12.50
C ALA A 130 18.90 -2.15 13.67
N ALA A 131 19.48 -0.96 13.43
CA ALA A 131 20.07 -0.13 14.47
C ALA A 131 19.01 0.34 15.49
N TYR A 132 17.83 0.76 15.03
CA TYR A 132 16.73 1.15 15.91
C TYR A 132 16.12 -0.02 16.69
N GLY A 133 15.94 -1.18 16.04
CA GLY A 133 15.43 -2.39 16.68
C GLY A 133 16.34 -2.90 17.82
N HIS A 134 17.64 -2.60 17.76
CA HIS A 134 18.57 -2.88 18.86
C HIS A 134 18.57 -1.79 19.94
N SER A 135 18.29 -0.53 19.60
CA SER A 135 18.29 0.60 20.56
C SER A 135 17.10 0.58 21.54
N GLU A 136 15.92 0.10 21.15
CA GLU A 136 14.79 -0.04 22.10
C GLU A 136 14.98 -1.22 23.05
N ILE A 137 15.66 -2.29 22.62
CA ILE A 137 15.94 -3.45 23.48
C ILE A 137 17.02 -3.12 24.52
N SER A 138 18.05 -2.34 24.14
CA SER A 138 19.09 -1.90 25.09
C SER A 138 18.60 -0.91 26.14
N ASN A 139 17.44 -0.28 25.96
CA ASN A 139 16.83 0.62 26.95
C ASN A 139 15.75 -0.05 27.81
N LEU A 140 15.49 -1.35 27.61
CA LEU A 140 14.51 -2.13 28.39
C LEU A 140 15.13 -3.03 29.46
N GLU A 141 16.45 -2.96 29.68
CA GLU A 141 17.10 -3.66 30.79
C GLU A 141 17.18 -2.79 32.06
N THR A 142 16.33 -3.16 33.03
CA THR A 142 16.46 -2.94 34.49
C THR A 142 15.91 -1.62 35.07
N ALA A 143 14.59 -1.53 35.16
CA ALA A 143 13.93 -0.74 36.21
C ALA A 143 13.48 -1.67 37.36
N ALA A 144 14.42 -2.04 38.23
CA ALA A 144 14.13 -2.52 39.56
C ALA A 144 15.04 -1.79 40.57
N ALA A 145 14.40 -1.23 41.60
CA ALA A 145 14.95 -0.53 42.77
C ALA A 145 15.22 1.00 42.66
N GLY A 146 14.39 1.77 43.37
CA GLY A 146 14.94 2.69 44.39
C GLY A 146 14.97 4.19 44.10
N ASN A 147 13.84 4.87 44.35
CA ASN A 147 13.71 6.15 45.07
C ASN A 147 14.89 7.19 45.04
N ARG A 148 14.72 8.33 44.34
CA ARG A 148 14.76 9.68 44.96
C ARG A 148 14.57 10.86 43.98
N LYS A 149 13.66 11.74 44.41
CA LYS A 149 13.67 13.23 44.34
C LYS A 149 13.75 13.93 42.98
N THR A 150 12.63 14.56 42.64
CA THR A 150 12.53 15.83 41.91
C THR A 150 13.51 16.87 42.45
N PRO A 151 14.02 17.78 41.59
CA PRO A 151 13.52 19.14 41.68
C PRO A 151 13.20 19.80 40.33
N GLN A 152 12.23 20.70 40.44
CA GLN A 152 11.71 21.62 39.44
C GLN A 152 12.78 22.56 38.88
N THR A 153 12.69 22.90 37.59
CA THR A 153 12.95 24.25 37.06
C THR A 153 12.25 24.37 35.69
N GLU A 154 11.13 25.10 35.62
CA GLU A 154 10.63 25.74 34.38
C GLU A 154 11.27 27.16 34.26
N PRO A 155 10.98 27.97 33.23
CA PRO A 155 11.21 27.77 31.80
C PRO A 155 11.96 29.00 31.20
N ALA A 156 12.51 28.89 29.98
CA ALA A 156 12.95 30.07 29.22
C ALA A 156 12.33 30.09 27.82
N PHE A 157 11.43 31.05 27.65
CA PHE A 157 10.74 31.42 26.42
C PHE A 157 11.70 31.81 25.29
N GLY A 158 11.48 31.24 24.10
CA GLY A 158 12.18 31.59 22.86
C GLY A 158 11.25 31.59 21.64
N LYS A 159 10.44 32.66 21.55
CA LYS A 159 9.74 33.26 20.39
C LYS A 159 9.51 32.41 19.12
N SER A 160 8.22 32.25 18.81
CA SER A 160 7.68 31.71 17.55
C SER A 160 7.97 32.61 16.34
N SER A 161 8.31 32.01 15.19
CA SER A 161 8.07 32.63 13.88
C SER A 161 7.04 31.80 13.11
N ALA A 162 6.07 32.49 12.52
CA ALA A 162 4.85 31.92 11.98
C ALA A 162 5.10 31.07 10.71
N ALA A 163 4.83 29.76 10.81
CA ALA A 163 4.77 28.89 9.64
C ALA A 163 3.41 29.04 8.94
N LYS A 164 3.43 29.69 7.78
CA LYS A 164 2.30 29.79 6.85
C LYS A 164 1.90 28.38 6.39
N ARG A 165 0.72 27.90 6.80
CA ARG A 165 0.16 26.61 6.36
C ARG A 165 -0.13 26.64 4.86
N MET A 166 0.69 25.96 4.08
CA MET A 166 0.43 25.67 2.67
C MET A 166 -0.39 24.38 2.61
N THR A 167 -1.66 24.47 2.24
CA THR A 167 -2.52 23.29 2.08
C THR A 167 -2.38 22.81 0.64
N VAL A 168 -1.57 21.77 0.43
CA VAL A 168 -1.48 21.10 -0.86
C VAL A 168 -2.63 20.09 -0.94
N SER A 169 -3.67 20.40 -1.72
CA SER A 169 -4.66 19.40 -2.12
C SER A 169 -3.99 18.41 -3.08
N GLN A 170 -3.63 17.23 -2.58
CA GLN A 170 -3.25 16.12 -3.44
C GLN A 170 -4.53 15.55 -4.06
N ALA A 171 -4.78 15.86 -5.34
CA ALA A 171 -5.66 15.06 -6.16
C ALA A 171 -5.05 13.65 -6.27
N VAL A 172 -5.55 12.70 -5.49
CA VAL A 172 -5.14 11.30 -5.55
C VAL A 172 -5.59 10.77 -6.92
N ARG A 173 -4.65 10.62 -7.86
CA ARG A 173 -4.90 9.90 -9.10
C ARG A 173 -5.00 8.42 -8.72
N GLU A 174 -6.19 7.83 -8.88
CA GLU A 174 -6.43 6.42 -8.58
C GLU A 174 -5.73 5.56 -9.67
N HIS A 175 -4.62 4.92 -9.32
CA HIS A 175 -3.85 4.04 -10.20
C HIS A 175 -4.11 2.55 -9.86
N LEU A 176 -3.95 1.64 -10.84
CA LEU A 176 -4.01 0.18 -10.63
C LEU A 176 -2.61 -0.39 -10.51
N ASP A 177 -2.15 -0.52 -9.27
CA ASP A 177 -0.88 -1.15 -8.97
C ASP A 177 -1.10 -2.65 -8.83
N VAL A 178 -0.85 -3.41 -9.89
CA VAL A 178 -1.05 -4.87 -9.92
C VAL A 178 0.11 -5.57 -10.60
N GLU A 179 0.47 -6.75 -10.11
CA GLU A 179 1.36 -7.68 -10.79
C GLU A 179 0.53 -8.83 -11.34
N VAL A 180 0.71 -9.15 -12.62
CA VAL A 180 0.02 -10.25 -13.28
C VAL A 180 1.06 -11.18 -13.88
N SER A 181 1.06 -12.44 -13.44
CA SER A 181 1.91 -13.50 -13.99
C SER A 181 1.05 -14.57 -14.67
N ALA A 182 1.59 -15.20 -15.71
CA ALA A 182 0.97 -16.29 -16.42
C ALA A 182 1.98 -17.43 -16.56
N ARG A 183 1.55 -18.66 -16.31
CA ARG A 183 2.36 -19.88 -16.49
C ARG A 183 1.51 -21.07 -16.91
N CYS A 184 2.14 -22.05 -17.54
CA CYS A 184 1.54 -23.34 -17.86
C CYS A 184 1.93 -24.35 -16.79
N GLU A 185 0.95 -25.05 -16.21
CA GLU A 185 1.15 -26.19 -15.34
C GLU A 185 0.41 -27.39 -15.96
N LYS A 186 1.17 -28.29 -16.62
CA LYS A 186 0.61 -29.41 -17.41
C LYS A 186 -0.41 -28.89 -18.43
N ASN A 187 -1.68 -29.28 -18.30
CA ASN A 187 -2.78 -28.88 -19.18
C ASN A 187 -3.60 -27.69 -18.61
N THR A 188 -3.05 -26.95 -17.64
CA THR A 188 -3.73 -25.84 -16.96
C THR A 188 -2.95 -24.55 -17.14
N VAL A 189 -3.63 -23.50 -17.61
CA VAL A 189 -3.11 -22.13 -17.56
C VAL A 189 -3.38 -21.55 -16.18
N VAL A 190 -2.35 -20.98 -15.57
CA VAL A 190 -2.42 -20.32 -14.27
C VAL A 190 -2.08 -18.85 -14.43
N PHE A 191 -3.06 -17.99 -14.16
CA PHE A 191 -2.84 -16.56 -13.98
C PHE A 191 -2.79 -16.25 -12.48
N GLN A 192 -1.78 -15.53 -12.02
CA GLN A 192 -1.75 -14.96 -10.68
C GLN A 192 -1.83 -13.45 -10.77
N VAL A 193 -2.79 -12.88 -10.07
CA VAL A 193 -3.00 -11.43 -9.95
C VAL A 193 -2.69 -11.04 -8.52
N THR A 194 -1.72 -10.15 -8.33
CA THR A 194 -1.35 -9.62 -7.02
C THR A 194 -1.63 -8.13 -6.99
N ASN A 195 -2.50 -7.67 -6.10
CA ASN A 195 -2.63 -6.23 -5.86
C ASN A 195 -1.34 -5.72 -5.23
N LEU A 196 -0.60 -4.82 -5.88
CA LEU A 196 0.62 -4.16 -5.40
C LEU A 196 0.33 -2.86 -4.63
N GLY A 197 -0.86 -2.28 -4.82
CA GLY A 197 -1.28 -1.03 -4.19
C GLY A 197 -2.08 -1.22 -2.90
N GLU A 198 -2.73 -0.15 -2.46
CA GLU A 198 -3.71 -0.20 -1.36
C GLU A 198 -4.90 -1.10 -1.73
N GLN A 199 -5.73 -1.43 -0.75
CA GLN A 199 -6.97 -2.15 -1.03
C GLN A 199 -7.77 -1.43 -2.12
N TRP A 200 -8.21 -2.18 -3.13
CA TRP A 200 -9.00 -1.61 -4.21
C TRP A 200 -10.19 -0.86 -3.64
N PRO A 201 -10.47 0.39 -4.05
CA PRO A 201 -11.54 1.18 -3.44
C PRO A 201 -12.93 0.62 -3.76
N ARG A 202 -13.07 -0.05 -4.91
CA ARG A 202 -14.31 -0.67 -5.40
C ARG A 202 -14.02 -2.07 -5.99
N LEU A 203 -15.06 -2.78 -6.42
CA LEU A 203 -14.92 -4.08 -7.09
C LEU A 203 -14.30 -3.90 -8.48
N GLY A 204 -13.35 -4.77 -8.84
CA GLY A 204 -12.78 -4.86 -10.18
C GLY A 204 -13.26 -6.14 -10.85
N GLU A 205 -13.40 -6.10 -12.17
CA GLU A 205 -13.64 -7.29 -12.97
C GLU A 205 -12.30 -7.87 -13.42
N ILE A 206 -12.12 -9.16 -13.21
CA ILE A 206 -10.99 -9.93 -13.74
C ILE A 206 -11.58 -10.91 -14.76
N ASN A 207 -11.18 -10.71 -16.01
CA ASN A 207 -11.73 -11.39 -17.17
C ASN A 207 -10.63 -12.20 -17.85
N VAL A 208 -10.87 -13.50 -18.07
CA VAL A 208 -9.98 -14.37 -18.84
C VAL A 208 -10.64 -14.65 -20.18
N TYR A 209 -9.87 -14.54 -21.26
CA TYR A 209 -10.32 -14.71 -22.63
C TYR A 209 -9.50 -15.78 -23.36
N ARG A 210 -10.14 -16.43 -24.33
CA ARG A 210 -9.44 -17.08 -25.43
C ARG A 210 -9.02 -16.00 -26.44
N VAL A 211 -7.73 -15.89 -26.72
CA VAL A 211 -7.19 -14.76 -27.48
C VAL A 211 -7.59 -14.79 -28.95
N SER A 212 -7.57 -15.97 -29.59
CA SER A 212 -7.86 -16.14 -31.03
C SER A 212 -9.24 -15.62 -31.44
N GLN A 213 -10.25 -15.91 -30.63
CA GLN A 213 -11.65 -15.58 -30.89
C GLN A 213 -12.18 -14.42 -30.03
N ARG A 214 -11.33 -13.82 -29.18
CA ARG A 214 -11.73 -12.86 -28.13
C ARG A 214 -12.93 -13.33 -27.29
N ALA A 215 -13.08 -14.64 -27.11
CA ALA A 215 -14.20 -15.21 -26.36
C ALA A 215 -13.91 -15.17 -24.87
N LEU A 216 -14.85 -14.68 -24.07
CA LEU A 216 -14.75 -14.67 -22.62
C LEU A 216 -14.82 -16.12 -22.10
N VAL A 217 -13.82 -16.53 -21.34
CA VAL A 217 -13.71 -17.85 -20.71
C VAL A 217 -14.15 -17.79 -19.25
N SER A 218 -13.76 -16.74 -18.54
CA SER A 218 -14.10 -16.55 -17.13
C SER A 218 -14.20 -15.07 -16.78
N LYS A 219 -15.13 -14.74 -15.90
CA LYS A 219 -15.32 -13.41 -15.34
C LYS A 219 -15.53 -13.52 -13.83
N ARG A 220 -14.81 -12.70 -13.07
CA ARG A 220 -14.92 -12.61 -11.61
C ARG A 220 -14.91 -11.17 -11.17
N ARG A 221 -15.80 -10.80 -10.25
CA ARG A 221 -15.82 -9.51 -9.58
C ARG A 221 -15.18 -9.68 -8.22
N ILE A 222 -14.08 -8.99 -7.97
CA ILE A 222 -13.35 -9.10 -6.71
C ILE A 222 -12.82 -7.73 -6.30
N ARG A 223 -12.69 -7.53 -4.98
CA ARG A 223 -11.99 -6.41 -4.39
C ARG A 223 -10.74 -6.99 -3.75
N LEU A 224 -9.58 -6.75 -4.37
CA LEU A 224 -8.33 -7.22 -3.79
C LEU A 224 -7.93 -6.29 -2.64
N ALA A 225 -7.77 -6.86 -1.45
CA ALA A 225 -7.10 -6.19 -0.35
C ALA A 225 -5.64 -5.89 -0.74
N ASN A 226 -5.01 -4.99 0.01
CA ASN A 226 -3.57 -4.75 -0.15
C ASN A 226 -2.84 -6.09 -0.06
N SER A 227 -1.98 -6.38 -1.02
CA SER A 227 -1.14 -7.59 -1.03
C SER A 227 -1.88 -8.89 -1.29
N GLN A 228 -3.19 -8.83 -1.51
CA GLN A 228 -3.96 -10.02 -1.81
C GLN A 228 -3.60 -10.54 -3.20
N GLN A 229 -3.28 -11.83 -3.25
CA GLN A 229 -3.12 -12.58 -4.49
C GLN A 229 -4.40 -13.37 -4.78
N ALA A 230 -4.81 -13.35 -6.04
CA ALA A 230 -5.88 -14.19 -6.56
C ALA A 230 -5.36 -14.99 -7.76
N THR A 231 -5.70 -16.28 -7.78
CA THR A 231 -5.30 -17.20 -8.85
C THR A 231 -6.50 -17.53 -9.72
N PHE A 232 -6.30 -17.48 -11.03
CA PHE A 232 -7.30 -17.81 -12.04
C PHE A 232 -6.77 -18.94 -12.91
N LEU A 233 -7.53 -20.04 -12.93
CA LEU A 233 -7.15 -21.26 -13.61
C LEU A 233 -8.02 -21.45 -14.84
N VAL A 234 -7.41 -21.85 -15.95
CA VAL A 234 -8.11 -22.42 -17.10
C VAL A 234 -7.61 -23.84 -17.31
N ARG A 235 -8.49 -24.80 -17.09
CA ARG A 235 -8.20 -26.22 -17.30
C ARG A 235 -8.41 -26.57 -18.76
N ASP A 236 -7.82 -27.68 -19.18
CA ASP A 236 -7.93 -28.25 -20.52
C ASP A 236 -7.46 -27.31 -21.63
N ALA A 237 -6.38 -26.57 -21.34
CA ALA A 237 -5.86 -25.51 -22.19
C ALA A 237 -5.05 -25.99 -23.40
N GLY A 238 -4.56 -27.24 -23.40
CA GLY A 238 -3.56 -27.75 -24.34
C GLY A 238 -4.01 -27.95 -25.79
N ASN A 239 -5.28 -27.70 -26.11
CA ASN A 239 -5.79 -27.75 -27.48
C ASN A 239 -6.04 -26.36 -28.09
N ASP A 240 -5.73 -25.28 -27.37
CA ASP A 240 -6.06 -23.93 -27.80
C ASP A 240 -4.86 -23.19 -28.41
N ALA A 241 -4.66 -23.40 -29.71
CA ALA A 241 -3.63 -22.74 -30.52
C ALA A 241 -3.64 -21.19 -30.41
N GLY A 242 -4.78 -20.60 -30.05
CA GLY A 242 -4.93 -19.18 -29.84
C GLY A 242 -4.26 -18.63 -28.58
N GLY A 243 -4.13 -19.46 -27.53
CA GLY A 243 -3.72 -19.04 -26.19
C GLY A 243 -4.80 -18.30 -25.40
N PHE A 244 -4.43 -17.90 -24.19
CA PHE A 244 -5.29 -17.26 -23.21
C PHE A 244 -4.73 -15.91 -22.79
N GLY A 245 -5.63 -14.97 -22.49
CA GLY A 245 -5.29 -13.63 -22.01
C GLY A 245 -6.15 -13.25 -20.82
N ILE A 246 -5.58 -12.50 -19.88
CA ILE A 246 -6.30 -11.96 -18.73
C ILE A 246 -6.36 -10.43 -18.83
N TRP A 247 -7.50 -9.85 -18.47
CA TRP A 247 -7.73 -8.41 -18.43
C TRP A 247 -8.42 -8.02 -17.11
N LEU A 248 -7.84 -7.03 -16.43
CA LEU A 248 -8.38 -6.39 -15.26
C LEU A 248 -9.10 -5.09 -15.67
N ALA A 249 -10.41 -5.07 -15.43
CA ALA A 249 -11.30 -3.94 -15.65
C ALA A 249 -11.78 -3.39 -14.29
N PRO A 250 -11.01 -2.48 -13.67
CA PRO A 250 -11.37 -1.83 -12.41
C PRO A 250 -12.57 -0.89 -12.61
N SER A 251 -13.52 -0.86 -11.67
CA SER A 251 -14.69 0.04 -11.76
C SER A 251 -14.40 1.47 -11.29
N TRP A 252 -13.19 1.74 -10.80
CA TRP A 252 -12.88 3.00 -10.13
C TRP A 252 -12.02 3.98 -10.91
N PHE A 253 -11.38 3.54 -11.98
CA PHE A 253 -10.79 4.44 -12.97
C PHE A 253 -10.93 3.80 -14.34
N ASP A 254 -11.00 4.65 -15.36
CA ASP A 254 -11.18 4.20 -16.74
C ASP A 254 -9.85 3.73 -17.35
N ARG A 255 -9.88 2.59 -18.04
CA ARG A 255 -8.77 2.10 -18.85
C ARG A 255 -9.29 1.34 -20.06
N GLY A 256 -8.64 1.55 -21.20
CA GLY A 256 -8.93 0.79 -22.41
C GLY A 256 -8.67 -0.71 -22.23
N PHE A 257 -9.40 -1.51 -23.01
CA PHE A 257 -9.18 -2.96 -23.09
C PHE A 257 -7.75 -3.26 -23.53
N ARG A 258 -7.03 -3.99 -22.69
CA ARG A 258 -5.72 -4.56 -23.00
C ARG A 258 -5.47 -5.75 -22.09
N TYR A 259 -4.98 -6.85 -22.63
CA TYR A 259 -4.54 -7.97 -21.82
C TYR A 259 -3.39 -7.54 -20.90
N ASP A 260 -3.52 -7.82 -19.61
CA ASP A 260 -2.47 -7.61 -18.60
C ASP A 260 -1.42 -8.73 -18.62
N ALA A 261 -1.82 -9.93 -19.09
CA ALA A 261 -0.91 -10.99 -19.46
C ALA A 261 -1.54 -11.91 -20.51
N THR A 262 -0.70 -12.53 -21.35
CA THR A 262 -1.12 -13.56 -22.32
C THR A 262 -0.18 -14.75 -22.25
N ILE A 263 -0.68 -15.95 -22.52
CA ILE A 263 0.11 -17.17 -22.56
C ILE A 263 -0.43 -18.17 -23.58
N ARG A 264 0.48 -18.96 -24.15
CA ARG A 264 0.18 -20.15 -24.92
C ARG A 264 0.83 -21.35 -24.22
N CYS A 265 0.02 -22.35 -23.96
CA CYS A 265 0.41 -23.73 -23.73
C CYS A 265 -0.01 -24.49 -25.00
#